data_AF-A0A6B1A169-F1
#
_entry.id   AF-A0A6B1A169-F1
#
_cell.length_a   1.000
_cell.length_b   1.000
_cell.length_c   1.000
_cell.angle_alpha   90.00
_cell.angle_beta   90.00
_cell.angle_gamma   90.00
#
_symmetry.space_group_name_H-M   'P 1'
#
loop_
_entity.id
_entity.type
_entity.pdbx_description
1 polymer ?
#
loop_
_entity_poly.entity_id
_entity_poly.type
_entity_poly.pdbx_seq_one_letter_code
_entity_poly.pdbx_strand_id
1 'polypeptide(L)'
;MEQTEITELVQALSGERASHVVIKNCSLVSVYTGEIIPDTDIAIYKSYVSYVGPDAAQMTGKDTRIIDAKNRYVAPGLADPHTHIDQFILPHHVARHAISHGTTTLFSDPVDITSVCGYDGLVWFADACSMVQARVFNCIPGGVPVDPKLSSAKSMTQEQIRNLMDRDDIFGMGEVFAWTKVIKQDIDTIQNMATIQEMGGIINGHTAGMSGTKLAIYAASGITSCHEPINYDQTIERLRMGMYVMVREGSIRRDLYGILKEISSRRIDTSRLMLCTDGLNPTDMQAGHMDHCVREAIRAGVDPVQAISMASLNVFRYYRMDHMLGGISVGRLADIILLNDMDSFDIGATIIGGQISTNHNQTNKAPQWLYETVGMDMLSDIDLAVPAQGDEVAVNTILLQTEIITKLGRATLPIQDGKVCATDTVWKVAAIKRDGTQKALGFLENFGTKHGGMATTATFHDNDIIAIGNSDADMATAINQVIKSRGATTAVIHGEIRAHMPLPIAGIISEMEMDDVSEQFVRVQQSFKELGCTHREPHLIPLFLPFLALPSIRIQSNGLINVKDGAIIPTIIPLSEAHV
;
A
#
# COMPACT_ATOMS: atom_id res chain seq x y z
N MET A 1 26.79 -14.97 0.40
CA MET A 1 27.97 -15.10 -0.48
C MET A 1 28.47 -16.52 -0.43
N GLU A 2 28.70 -17.13 -1.58
CA GLU A 2 29.40 -18.41 -1.68
C GLU A 2 30.93 -18.24 -1.52
N GLN A 3 31.66 -19.33 -1.27
CA GLN A 3 33.12 -19.30 -1.09
C GLN A 3 33.86 -18.60 -2.25
N THR A 4 33.41 -18.85 -3.48
CA THR A 4 33.98 -18.24 -4.69
C THR A 4 33.79 -16.73 -4.70
N GLU A 5 32.60 -16.25 -4.33
CA GLU A 5 32.30 -14.80 -4.29
C GLU A 5 33.15 -14.09 -3.23
N ILE A 6 33.32 -14.71 -2.06
CA ILE A 6 34.18 -14.17 -1.00
C ILE A 6 35.62 -14.05 -1.50
N THR A 7 36.14 -15.11 -2.12
CA THR A 7 37.52 -15.15 -2.64
C THR A 7 37.73 -14.05 -3.67
N GLU A 8 36.81 -13.92 -4.62
CA GLU A 8 36.91 -12.89 -5.66
C GLU A 8 36.78 -11.47 -5.11
N LEU A 9 35.90 -11.24 -4.12
CA LEU A 9 35.77 -9.96 -3.46
C LEU A 9 37.08 -9.58 -2.75
N VAL A 10 37.68 -10.52 -2.01
CA VAL A 10 38.99 -10.32 -1.36
C VAL A 10 40.09 -10.03 -2.39
N GLN A 11 40.09 -10.72 -3.52
CA GLN A 11 41.02 -10.44 -4.63
C GLN A 11 40.82 -9.05 -5.24
N ALA A 12 39.57 -8.56 -5.31
CA ALA A 12 39.29 -7.21 -5.75
C ALA A 12 39.83 -6.17 -4.74
N LEU A 13 39.70 -6.44 -3.44
CA LEU A 13 40.26 -5.62 -2.36
C LEU A 13 41.78 -5.61 -2.35
N SER A 14 42.44 -6.74 -2.63
CA SER A 14 43.90 -6.83 -2.67
C SER A 14 44.50 -6.27 -3.97
N GLY A 15 43.68 -5.86 -4.94
CA GLY A 15 44.12 -5.39 -6.25
C GLY A 15 44.58 -6.51 -7.20
N GLU A 16 44.39 -7.78 -6.81
CA GLU A 16 44.59 -8.93 -7.70
C GLU A 16 43.54 -8.99 -8.81
N ARG A 17 42.37 -8.40 -8.57
CA ARG A 17 41.30 -8.21 -9.56
C ARG A 17 40.86 -6.76 -9.59
N ALA A 18 40.50 -6.31 -10.78
CA ALA A 18 39.87 -5.00 -10.96
C ALA A 18 38.40 -5.05 -10.51
N SER A 19 37.95 -3.96 -9.88
CA SER A 19 36.53 -3.71 -9.64
C SER A 19 35.81 -3.39 -10.95
N HIS A 20 34.51 -3.68 -11.01
CA HIS A 20 33.71 -3.46 -12.21
C HIS A 20 33.33 -1.99 -12.36
N VAL A 21 33.01 -1.34 -11.25
CA VAL A 21 32.69 0.10 -11.18
C VAL A 21 33.51 0.75 -10.07
N VAL A 22 34.00 1.96 -10.31
CA VAL A 22 34.57 2.82 -9.27
C VAL A 22 33.90 4.19 -9.37
N ILE A 23 33.27 4.63 -8.28
CA ILE A 23 32.74 5.98 -8.10
C ILE A 23 33.86 6.80 -7.46
N LYS A 24 34.32 7.85 -8.13
CA LYS A 24 35.44 8.69 -7.67
C LYS A 24 34.99 10.03 -7.12
N ASN A 25 35.78 10.58 -6.18
CA ASN A 25 35.64 11.95 -5.68
C ASN A 25 34.21 12.25 -5.21
N CYS A 26 33.62 11.43 -4.34
CA CYS A 26 32.29 11.69 -3.79
C CYS A 26 32.34 12.24 -2.37
N SER A 27 31.23 12.85 -1.96
CA SER A 27 30.92 13.13 -0.57
C SER A 27 30.06 11.98 -0.03
N LEU A 28 30.68 11.02 0.66
CA LEU A 28 30.00 9.84 1.16
C LEU A 28 29.08 10.21 2.33
N VAL A 29 27.81 9.85 2.23
CA VAL A 29 26.84 9.94 3.32
C VAL A 29 26.91 8.68 4.16
N SER A 30 27.64 8.74 5.28
CA SER A 30 27.83 7.60 6.17
C SER A 30 26.71 7.52 7.20
N VAL A 31 25.71 6.69 6.93
CA VAL A 31 24.62 6.38 7.87
C VAL A 31 25.08 5.57 9.11
N TYR A 32 26.30 5.00 9.08
CA TYR A 32 26.85 4.27 10.22
C TYR A 32 27.48 5.20 11.26
N THR A 33 28.13 6.28 10.82
CA THR A 33 28.78 7.26 11.71
C THR A 33 27.99 8.55 11.86
N GLY A 34 26.97 8.78 11.02
CA GLY A 34 26.14 9.97 11.06
C GLY A 34 26.84 11.21 10.51
N GLU A 35 27.77 11.04 9.58
CA GLU A 35 28.58 12.14 9.01
C GLU A 35 28.64 12.10 7.48
N ILE A 36 29.10 13.19 6.89
CA ILE A 36 29.42 13.27 5.46
C ILE A 36 30.94 13.32 5.30
N ILE A 37 31.50 12.36 4.58
CA ILE A 37 32.95 12.20 4.40
C ILE A 37 33.32 12.66 2.98
N PRO A 38 34.02 13.79 2.80
CA PRO A 38 34.45 14.26 1.49
C PRO A 38 35.56 13.38 0.90
N ASP A 39 35.91 13.62 -0.36
CA ASP A 39 37.07 13.04 -1.05
C ASP A 39 37.15 11.51 -0.93
N THR A 40 36.00 10.84 -1.10
CA THR A 40 35.87 9.40 -0.98
C THR A 40 35.68 8.73 -2.35
N ASP A 41 36.38 7.63 -2.57
CA ASP A 41 36.17 6.70 -3.65
C ASP A 41 35.43 5.44 -3.15
N ILE A 42 34.56 4.89 -4.00
CA ILE A 42 33.83 3.64 -3.74
C ILE A 42 34.10 2.68 -4.90
N ALA A 43 34.65 1.51 -4.61
CA ALA A 43 34.83 0.45 -5.61
C ALA A 43 33.76 -0.63 -5.43
N ILE A 44 33.28 -1.15 -6.56
CA ILE A 44 32.22 -2.15 -6.62
C ILE A 44 32.69 -3.31 -7.49
N TYR A 45 32.72 -4.51 -6.89
CA TYR A 45 33.01 -5.76 -7.58
C TYR A 45 31.73 -6.60 -7.68
N LYS A 46 31.28 -6.88 -8.91
CA LYS A 46 29.97 -7.47 -9.18
C LYS A 46 28.88 -6.65 -8.49
N SER A 47 28.18 -7.24 -7.53
CA SER A 47 27.10 -6.60 -6.78
C SER A 47 27.53 -6.04 -5.44
N TYR A 48 28.80 -6.19 -5.04
CA TYR A 48 29.28 -5.87 -3.70
C TYR A 48 30.20 -4.65 -3.72
N VAL A 49 30.05 -3.78 -2.71
CA VAL A 49 31.03 -2.75 -2.40
C VAL A 49 32.30 -3.44 -1.94
N SER A 50 33.38 -3.32 -2.72
CA SER A 50 34.69 -3.88 -2.41
C SER A 50 35.55 -2.90 -1.61
N TYR A 51 35.43 -1.59 -1.84
CA TYR A 51 36.25 -0.60 -1.15
C TYR A 51 35.48 0.70 -0.90
N VAL A 52 35.81 1.35 0.20
CA VAL A 52 35.39 2.71 0.56
C VAL A 52 36.57 3.41 1.21
N GLY A 53 37.04 4.52 0.64
CA GLY A 53 38.19 5.24 1.18
C GLY A 53 38.75 6.27 0.21
N PRO A 54 39.87 6.93 0.54
CA PRO A 54 40.35 8.10 -0.20
C PRO A 54 40.92 7.80 -1.60
N ASP A 55 41.29 6.57 -1.90
CA ASP A 55 41.87 6.22 -3.21
C ASP A 55 41.58 4.76 -3.59
N ALA A 56 40.77 4.56 -4.64
CA ALA A 56 40.47 3.24 -5.20
C ALA A 56 41.37 2.85 -6.39
N ALA A 57 42.54 3.50 -6.58
CA ALA A 57 43.44 3.22 -7.70
C ALA A 57 43.89 1.75 -7.77
N GLN A 58 44.18 1.11 -6.63
CA GLN A 58 44.58 -0.30 -6.58
C GLN A 58 43.48 -1.27 -7.06
N MET A 59 42.22 -0.84 -6.98
CA MET A 59 41.06 -1.61 -7.43
C MET A 59 40.64 -1.25 -8.87
N THR A 60 41.35 -0.33 -9.53
CA THR A 60 41.02 0.18 -10.85
C THR A 60 41.86 -0.51 -11.94
N GLY A 61 41.19 -1.20 -12.86
CA GLY A 61 41.80 -1.82 -14.03
C GLY A 61 41.36 -1.18 -15.34
N LYS A 62 41.85 -1.72 -16.46
CA LYS A 62 41.57 -1.24 -17.82
C LYS A 62 40.07 -1.24 -18.16
N ASP A 63 39.35 -2.25 -17.69
CA ASP A 63 37.92 -2.45 -18.00
C ASP A 63 37.00 -1.93 -16.89
N THR A 64 37.56 -1.31 -15.85
CA THR A 64 36.79 -0.70 -14.76
C THR A 64 36.04 0.52 -15.27
N ARG A 65 34.72 0.56 -15.07
CA ARG A 65 33.91 1.74 -15.36
C ARG A 65 34.12 2.80 -14.28
N ILE A 66 34.64 3.96 -14.66
CA ILE A 66 34.80 5.10 -13.75
C ILE A 66 33.57 6.01 -13.81
N ILE A 67 33.00 6.31 -12.65
CA ILE A 67 31.96 7.32 -12.45
C ILE A 67 32.57 8.44 -11.61
N ASP A 68 32.92 9.56 -12.21
CA ASP A 68 33.38 10.73 -11.45
C ASP A 68 32.17 11.44 -10.83
N ALA A 69 32.07 11.39 -9.49
CA ALA A 69 30.98 12.01 -8.76
C ALA A 69 31.13 13.54 -8.71
N LYS A 70 32.34 14.10 -8.93
CA LYS A 70 32.60 15.55 -8.89
C LYS A 70 32.12 16.19 -7.58
N ASN A 71 32.45 15.56 -6.46
CA ASN A 71 32.07 15.91 -5.09
C ASN A 71 30.56 15.83 -4.78
N ARG A 72 29.74 15.29 -5.68
CA ARG A 72 28.33 14.96 -5.40
C ARG A 72 28.20 14.00 -4.23
N TYR A 73 27.06 14.07 -3.55
CA TYR A 73 26.78 13.19 -2.43
C TYR A 73 26.46 11.79 -2.92
N VAL A 74 26.98 10.79 -2.22
CA VAL A 74 26.69 9.38 -2.49
C VAL A 74 26.15 8.76 -1.22
N ALA A 75 24.92 8.26 -1.29
CA ALA A 75 24.17 7.74 -0.15
C ALA A 75 23.64 6.33 -0.42
N PRO A 76 23.26 5.56 0.60
CA PRO A 76 22.63 4.26 0.41
C PRO A 76 21.32 4.38 -0.37
N GLY A 77 20.98 3.36 -1.15
CA GLY A 77 19.66 3.21 -1.75
C GLY A 77 18.54 3.27 -0.70
N LEU A 78 17.43 3.92 -1.06
CA LEU A 78 16.28 4.06 -0.16
C LEU A 78 15.43 2.79 -0.17
N ALA A 79 14.76 2.53 0.95
CA ALA A 79 13.84 1.44 1.13
C ALA A 79 12.50 1.95 1.65
N ASP A 80 11.41 1.51 1.02
CA ASP A 80 10.07 1.67 1.59
C ASP A 80 9.72 0.44 2.42
N PRO A 81 9.68 0.55 3.76
CA PRO A 81 9.44 -0.58 4.66
C PRO A 81 7.98 -1.03 4.66
N HIS A 82 7.04 -0.30 4.06
CA HIS A 82 5.65 -0.74 4.00
C HIS A 82 4.91 0.00 2.89
N THR A 83 4.50 -0.74 1.86
CA THR A 83 3.72 -0.22 0.73
C THR A 83 2.75 -1.27 0.18
N HIS A 84 1.71 -0.84 -0.53
CA HIS A 84 0.85 -1.69 -1.36
C HIS A 84 1.10 -1.42 -2.84
N ILE A 85 1.64 -2.40 -3.58
CA ILE A 85 1.95 -2.25 -5.03
C ILE A 85 1.16 -3.24 -5.90
N ASP A 86 0.17 -3.91 -5.33
CA ASP A 86 -0.77 -4.83 -5.99
C ASP A 86 -2.09 -4.14 -6.39
N GLN A 87 -2.10 -2.81 -6.42
CA GLN A 87 -3.24 -2.00 -6.82
C GLN A 87 -2.92 -1.08 -8.01
N PHE A 88 -3.92 -0.83 -8.84
CA PHE A 88 -3.97 0.13 -9.96
C PHE A 88 -3.03 -0.16 -11.14
N ILE A 89 -1.74 -0.41 -10.90
CA ILE A 89 -0.71 -0.55 -11.93
C ILE A 89 0.16 -1.77 -11.67
N LEU A 90 0.78 -2.31 -12.72
CA LEU A 90 1.69 -3.45 -12.60
C LEU A 90 2.96 -3.09 -11.80
N PRO A 91 3.54 -4.05 -11.02
CA PRO A 91 4.73 -3.81 -10.19
C PRO A 91 5.92 -3.22 -10.93
N HIS A 92 6.10 -3.55 -12.21
CA HIS A 92 7.21 -3.05 -13.01
C HIS A 92 7.14 -1.53 -13.26
N HIS A 93 5.94 -0.93 -13.30
CA HIS A 93 5.77 0.52 -13.36
C HIS A 93 6.12 1.17 -12.03
N VAL A 94 5.63 0.60 -10.92
CA VAL A 94 5.95 1.07 -9.56
C VAL A 94 7.45 1.02 -9.32
N ALA A 95 8.09 -0.10 -9.63
CA ALA A 95 9.54 -0.25 -9.52
C ALA A 95 10.30 0.77 -10.38
N ARG A 96 9.90 0.96 -11.65
CA ARG A 96 10.51 1.97 -12.54
C ARG A 96 10.45 3.36 -11.90
N HIS A 97 9.28 3.73 -11.37
CA HIS A 97 9.07 5.01 -10.71
C HIS A 97 9.90 5.12 -9.42
N ALA A 98 9.80 4.14 -8.52
CA ALA A 98 10.54 4.08 -7.27
C ALA A 98 12.06 4.24 -7.48
N ILE A 99 12.64 3.54 -8.47
CA ILE A 99 14.07 3.62 -8.79
C ILE A 99 14.47 5.00 -9.31
N SER A 100 13.63 5.63 -10.14
CA SER A 100 13.86 7.01 -10.60
C SER A 100 13.89 8.03 -9.45
N HIS A 101 13.30 7.65 -8.31
CA HIS A 101 13.29 8.38 -7.05
C HIS A 101 14.19 7.74 -5.98
N GLY A 102 15.21 6.97 -6.39
CA GLY A 102 16.27 6.43 -5.52
C GLY A 102 15.84 5.32 -4.56
N THR A 103 14.60 4.86 -4.65
CA THR A 103 14.10 3.72 -3.89
C THR A 103 14.53 2.43 -4.60
N THR A 104 15.42 1.69 -3.95
CA THR A 104 15.99 0.44 -4.46
C THR A 104 15.30 -0.79 -3.89
N THR A 105 14.56 -0.63 -2.77
CA THR A 105 13.88 -1.73 -2.09
C THR A 105 12.46 -1.36 -1.69
N LEU A 106 11.52 -2.28 -1.90
CA LEU A 106 10.12 -2.16 -1.51
C LEU A 106 9.74 -3.37 -0.65
N PHE A 107 9.15 -3.12 0.52
CA PHE A 107 8.51 -4.13 1.35
C PHE A 107 7.00 -4.05 1.11
N SER A 108 6.50 -4.93 0.25
CA SER A 108 5.13 -4.91 -0.25
C SER A 108 4.21 -5.79 0.60
N ASP A 109 3.03 -5.27 0.95
CA ASP A 109 1.91 -6.04 1.49
C ASP A 109 0.84 -6.27 0.42
N PRO A 110 0.89 -7.41 -0.30
CA PRO A 110 0.01 -7.72 -1.43
C PRO A 110 -1.36 -8.25 -0.96
N VAL A 111 -2.04 -7.47 -0.12
CA VAL A 111 -3.30 -7.84 0.53
C VAL A 111 -4.44 -8.01 -0.46
N ASP A 112 -4.51 -7.21 -1.53
CA ASP A 112 -5.64 -7.21 -2.45
C ASP A 112 -5.58 -8.39 -3.42
N ILE A 113 -4.43 -8.62 -4.06
CA ILE A 113 -4.28 -9.80 -4.94
C ILE A 113 -4.47 -11.09 -4.15
N THR A 114 -4.00 -11.13 -2.91
CA THR A 114 -4.18 -12.29 -2.03
C THR A 114 -5.64 -12.47 -1.62
N SER A 115 -6.35 -11.39 -1.28
CA SER A 115 -7.75 -11.48 -0.87
C SER A 115 -8.63 -12.05 -1.97
N VAL A 116 -8.31 -11.73 -3.24
CA VAL A 116 -9.05 -12.22 -4.41
C VAL A 116 -8.62 -13.62 -4.84
N CYS A 117 -7.31 -13.82 -4.96
CA CYS A 117 -6.73 -14.97 -5.67
C CYS A 117 -6.13 -16.00 -4.72
N GLY A 118 -5.94 -15.67 -3.44
CA GLY A 118 -5.36 -16.53 -2.42
C GLY A 118 -3.87 -16.77 -2.66
N TYR A 119 -3.40 -17.94 -2.22
CA TYR A 119 -2.01 -18.37 -2.37
C TYR A 119 -1.48 -18.23 -3.81
N ASP A 120 -2.22 -18.69 -4.81
CA ASP A 120 -1.77 -18.65 -6.21
C ASP A 120 -1.60 -17.21 -6.73
N GLY A 121 -2.44 -16.29 -6.25
CA GLY A 121 -2.32 -14.86 -6.54
C GLY A 121 -1.05 -14.26 -5.96
N LEU A 122 -0.76 -14.57 -4.70
CA LEU A 122 0.46 -14.13 -4.04
C LEU A 122 1.71 -14.69 -4.71
N VAL A 123 1.72 -15.97 -5.05
CA VAL A 123 2.87 -16.59 -5.76
C VAL A 123 3.10 -15.90 -7.10
N TRP A 124 2.05 -15.72 -7.91
CA TRP A 124 2.17 -15.02 -9.19
C TRP A 124 2.68 -13.58 -9.01
N PHE A 125 2.17 -12.88 -8.00
CA PHE A 125 2.55 -11.50 -7.74
C PHE A 125 4.00 -11.38 -7.30
N ALA A 126 4.46 -12.26 -6.40
CA ALA A 126 5.85 -12.34 -5.98
C ALA A 126 6.77 -12.66 -7.16
N ASP A 127 6.39 -13.60 -8.02
CA ASP A 127 7.13 -13.93 -9.24
C ASP A 127 7.22 -12.72 -10.18
N ALA A 128 6.11 -11.98 -10.39
CA ALA A 128 6.11 -10.76 -11.18
C ALA A 128 7.02 -9.67 -10.59
N CYS A 129 7.05 -9.54 -9.27
CA CYS A 129 7.93 -8.62 -8.57
C CYS A 129 9.41 -9.03 -8.69
N SER A 130 9.73 -10.32 -8.69
CA SER A 130 11.12 -10.81 -8.84
C SER A 130 11.77 -10.48 -10.19
N MET A 131 10.97 -10.09 -11.19
CA MET A 131 11.43 -9.74 -12.54
C MET A 131 11.80 -8.26 -12.71
N VAL A 132 11.53 -7.42 -11.72
CA VAL A 132 11.84 -5.98 -11.77
C VAL A 132 13.26 -5.73 -11.24
N GLN A 133 13.85 -4.58 -11.58
CA GLN A 133 15.20 -4.26 -11.12
C GLN A 133 15.27 -3.90 -9.63
N ALA A 134 14.20 -3.32 -9.07
CA ALA A 134 14.10 -3.05 -7.63
C ALA A 134 14.01 -4.36 -6.84
N ARG A 135 14.52 -4.37 -5.61
CA ARG A 135 14.32 -5.49 -4.70
C ARG A 135 12.93 -5.38 -4.09
N VAL A 136 12.07 -6.36 -4.33
CA VAL A 136 10.75 -6.40 -3.73
C VAL A 136 10.68 -7.59 -2.79
N PHE A 137 10.46 -7.31 -1.51
CA PHE A 137 10.17 -8.33 -0.51
C PHE A 137 8.68 -8.27 -0.20
N ASN A 138 7.97 -9.33 -0.50
CA ASN A 138 6.55 -9.44 -0.22
C ASN A 138 6.32 -10.01 1.19
N CYS A 139 5.10 -9.89 1.69
CA CYS A 139 4.67 -10.62 2.87
C CYS A 139 3.39 -11.40 2.64
N ILE A 140 3.13 -12.30 3.57
CA ILE A 140 1.84 -12.97 3.72
C ILE A 140 0.90 -11.98 4.42
N PRO A 141 -0.22 -11.57 3.81
CA PRO A 141 -1.14 -10.61 4.43
C PRO A 141 -1.68 -11.11 5.78
N GLY A 142 -1.57 -10.26 6.81
CA GLY A 142 -1.88 -10.64 8.20
C GLY A 142 -3.33 -10.39 8.62
N GLY A 143 -4.05 -9.54 7.89
CA GLY A 143 -5.37 -9.03 8.30
C GLY A 143 -6.59 -9.64 7.59
N VAL A 144 -6.39 -10.54 6.62
CA VAL A 144 -7.49 -11.08 5.78
C VAL A 144 -7.79 -12.57 6.03
N PRO A 145 -9.08 -12.97 6.02
CA PRO A 145 -10.26 -12.11 6.08
C PRO A 145 -10.35 -11.36 7.43
N VAL A 146 -10.88 -10.14 7.38
CA VAL A 146 -11.03 -9.26 8.57
C VAL A 146 -11.95 -9.90 9.60
N ASP A 147 -13.08 -10.42 9.12
CA ASP A 147 -14.00 -11.28 9.88
C ASP A 147 -14.53 -12.37 8.91
N PRO A 148 -14.21 -13.65 9.13
CA PRO A 148 -14.65 -14.75 8.26
C PRO A 148 -16.19 -14.90 8.14
N LYS A 149 -16.97 -14.30 9.05
CA LYS A 149 -18.44 -14.32 8.97
C LYS A 149 -19.00 -13.24 8.05
N LEU A 150 -18.24 -12.18 7.83
CA LEU A 150 -18.68 -10.97 7.16
C LEU A 150 -17.95 -10.72 5.84
N SER A 151 -16.74 -11.24 5.70
CA SER A 151 -15.85 -11.10 4.54
C SER A 151 -15.70 -12.44 3.81
N SER A 152 -15.60 -12.32 2.49
CA SER A 152 -15.37 -13.38 1.51
C SER A 152 -13.91 -13.45 1.02
N ALA A 153 -13.02 -12.61 1.56
CA ALA A 153 -11.60 -12.62 1.23
C ALA A 153 -10.99 -14.00 1.52
N LYS A 154 -10.16 -14.48 0.59
CA LYS A 154 -9.48 -15.77 0.72
C LYS A 154 -8.46 -15.74 1.85
N SER A 155 -8.43 -16.81 2.64
CA SER A 155 -7.38 -17.09 3.63
C SER A 155 -6.34 -18.06 3.05
N MET A 156 -5.28 -18.33 3.82
CA MET A 156 -4.29 -19.35 3.51
C MET A 156 -4.29 -20.48 4.53
N THR A 157 -3.89 -21.66 4.09
CA THR A 157 -3.63 -22.80 4.98
C THR A 157 -2.24 -22.70 5.61
N GLN A 158 -2.00 -23.47 6.66
CA GLN A 158 -0.67 -23.56 7.30
C GLN A 158 0.42 -24.07 6.34
N GLU A 159 0.07 -25.02 5.45
CA GLU A 159 1.01 -25.53 4.45
C GLU A 159 1.40 -24.43 3.46
N GLN A 160 0.43 -23.67 2.98
CA GLN A 160 0.64 -22.53 2.08
C GLN A 160 1.51 -21.44 2.72
N ILE A 161 1.27 -21.11 4.00
CA ILE A 161 2.09 -20.16 4.76
C ILE A 161 3.55 -20.64 4.83
N ARG A 162 3.77 -21.92 5.15
CA ARG A 162 5.13 -22.48 5.24
C ARG A 162 5.83 -22.47 3.89
N ASN A 163 5.15 -22.87 2.81
CA ASN A 163 5.70 -22.84 1.46
C ASN A 163 6.09 -21.42 1.01
N LEU A 164 5.30 -20.40 1.40
CA LEU A 164 5.63 -19.00 1.11
C LEU A 164 6.84 -18.53 1.91
N MET A 165 6.92 -18.89 3.19
CA MET A 165 8.06 -18.55 4.06
C MET A 165 9.38 -19.19 3.62
N ASP A 166 9.34 -20.27 2.84
CA ASP A 166 10.54 -20.88 2.24
C ASP A 166 11.10 -20.08 1.04
N ARG A 167 10.40 -19.04 0.57
CA ARG A 167 10.87 -18.16 -0.50
C ARG A 167 11.74 -17.02 0.04
N ASP A 168 12.84 -16.73 -0.66
CA ASP A 168 13.75 -15.63 -0.30
C ASP A 168 13.14 -14.22 -0.46
N ASP A 169 12.08 -14.10 -1.26
CA ASP A 169 11.36 -12.86 -1.53
C ASP A 169 10.13 -12.65 -0.64
N ILE A 170 9.96 -13.48 0.41
CA ILE A 170 8.91 -13.35 1.44
C ILE A 170 9.57 -13.10 2.80
N PHE A 171 9.34 -11.93 3.40
CA PHE A 171 9.99 -11.57 4.67
C PHE A 171 9.27 -12.08 5.93
N GLY A 172 8.00 -12.45 5.80
CA GLY A 172 7.13 -12.72 6.94
C GLY A 172 5.67 -12.36 6.66
N MET A 173 5.05 -11.72 7.64
CA MET A 173 3.64 -11.34 7.64
C MET A 173 3.48 -9.82 7.61
N GLY A 174 2.52 -9.40 6.79
CA GLY A 174 2.12 -8.01 6.59
C GLY A 174 1.36 -7.43 7.78
N GLU A 175 0.70 -6.31 7.55
CA GLU A 175 -0.03 -5.63 8.61
C GLU A 175 -1.19 -6.45 9.17
N VAL A 176 -1.20 -6.62 10.50
CA VAL A 176 -2.31 -7.29 11.20
C VAL A 176 -3.35 -6.25 11.66
N PHE A 177 -4.03 -5.62 10.71
CA PHE A 177 -5.05 -4.59 10.98
C PHE A 177 -6.30 -5.13 11.69
N ALA A 178 -6.58 -6.43 11.58
CA ALA A 178 -7.62 -7.12 12.34
C ALA A 178 -7.20 -7.38 13.81
N TRP A 179 -6.62 -6.37 14.48
CA TRP A 179 -6.00 -6.51 15.81
C TRP A 179 -6.96 -7.03 16.88
N THR A 180 -8.28 -6.88 16.70
CA THR A 180 -9.27 -7.46 17.63
C THR A 180 -9.19 -9.00 17.69
N LYS A 181 -8.80 -9.66 16.60
CA LYS A 181 -8.56 -11.12 16.54
C LYS A 181 -7.38 -11.51 17.42
N VAL A 182 -6.32 -10.70 17.43
CA VAL A 182 -5.16 -10.89 18.31
C VAL A 182 -5.56 -10.73 19.77
N ILE A 183 -6.28 -9.66 20.12
CA ILE A 183 -6.74 -9.42 21.50
C ILE A 183 -7.67 -10.54 22.00
N LYS A 184 -8.54 -11.05 21.12
CA LYS A 184 -9.46 -12.16 21.42
C LYS A 184 -8.83 -13.54 21.31
N GLN A 185 -7.55 -13.63 20.95
CA GLN A 185 -6.81 -14.89 20.78
C GLN A 185 -7.51 -15.83 19.78
N ASP A 186 -7.92 -15.27 18.65
CA ASP A 186 -8.45 -16.05 17.52
C ASP A 186 -7.45 -17.12 17.11
N ILE A 187 -7.90 -18.39 17.12
CA ILE A 187 -7.02 -19.56 17.00
C ILE A 187 -6.20 -19.49 15.71
N ASP A 188 -6.86 -19.25 14.58
CA ASP A 188 -6.21 -19.24 13.27
C ASP A 188 -5.22 -18.08 13.15
N THR A 189 -5.59 -16.89 13.62
CA THR A 189 -4.70 -15.72 13.61
C THR A 189 -3.45 -15.95 14.46
N ILE A 190 -3.62 -16.45 15.69
CA ILE A 190 -2.48 -16.74 16.58
C ILE A 190 -1.62 -17.86 16.01
N GLN A 191 -2.22 -18.90 15.41
CA GLN A 191 -1.48 -19.99 14.79
C GLN A 191 -0.68 -19.51 13.58
N ASN A 192 -1.26 -18.67 12.71
CA ASN A 192 -0.54 -18.07 11.58
C ASN A 192 0.66 -17.26 12.07
N MET A 193 0.46 -16.38 13.06
CA MET A 193 1.53 -15.58 13.65
C MET A 193 2.64 -16.45 14.26
N ALA A 194 2.25 -17.47 15.03
CA ALA A 194 3.21 -18.40 15.65
C ALA A 194 4.06 -19.12 14.59
N THR A 195 3.43 -19.64 13.52
CA THR A 195 4.15 -20.30 12.41
C THR A 195 5.16 -19.35 11.75
N ILE A 196 4.79 -18.09 11.48
CA ILE A 196 5.70 -17.10 10.91
C ILE A 196 6.90 -16.86 11.83
N GLN A 197 6.67 -16.70 13.13
CA GLN A 197 7.73 -16.48 14.11
C GLN A 197 8.65 -17.69 14.28
N GLU A 198 8.10 -18.90 14.28
CA GLU A 198 8.87 -20.16 14.32
C GLU A 198 9.83 -20.28 13.14
N MET A 199 9.42 -19.79 11.97
CA MET A 199 10.25 -19.74 10.75
C MET A 199 11.16 -18.51 10.70
N GLY A 200 11.23 -17.71 11.77
CA GLY A 200 12.10 -16.54 11.88
C GLY A 200 11.59 -15.29 11.17
N GLY A 201 10.38 -15.33 10.61
CA GLY A 201 9.75 -14.23 9.90
C GLY A 201 9.37 -13.06 10.81
N ILE A 202 9.18 -11.90 10.20
CA ILE A 202 8.80 -10.66 10.87
C ILE A 202 7.31 -10.40 10.68
N ILE A 203 6.64 -9.85 11.70
CA ILE A 203 5.22 -9.49 11.63
C ILE A 203 5.08 -7.97 11.74
N ASN A 204 4.50 -7.37 10.71
CA ASN A 204 4.21 -5.93 10.66
C ASN A 204 2.90 -5.60 11.37
N GLY A 205 2.79 -4.38 11.89
CA GLY A 205 1.64 -3.98 12.71
C GLY A 205 0.82 -2.83 12.17
N HIS A 206 -0.48 -2.89 12.46
CA HIS A 206 -1.44 -1.81 12.20
C HIS A 206 -2.22 -1.55 13.48
N THR A 207 -1.96 -0.40 14.10
CA THR A 207 -2.42 -0.11 15.48
C THR A 207 -3.37 1.07 15.55
N ALA A 208 -4.11 1.33 14.47
CA ALA A 208 -5.12 2.37 14.41
C ALA A 208 -6.11 2.24 15.58
N GLY A 209 -6.28 3.34 16.32
CA GLY A 209 -7.18 3.40 17.48
C GLY A 209 -6.74 2.59 18.71
N MET A 210 -5.49 2.09 18.74
CA MET A 210 -4.96 1.29 19.84
C MET A 210 -4.03 2.10 20.76
N SER A 211 -4.15 1.87 22.07
CA SER A 211 -3.31 2.46 23.12
C SER A 211 -3.29 1.60 24.39
N GLY A 212 -2.38 1.90 25.31
CA GLY A 212 -2.29 1.30 26.63
C GLY A 212 -2.20 -0.23 26.60
N THR A 213 -3.02 -0.90 27.41
CA THR A 213 -2.98 -2.37 27.55
C THR A 213 -3.24 -3.10 26.24
N LYS A 214 -4.10 -2.57 25.35
CA LYS A 214 -4.37 -3.22 24.06
C LYS A 214 -3.11 -3.24 23.19
N LEU A 215 -2.41 -2.10 23.13
CA LEU A 215 -1.15 -1.98 22.41
C LEU A 215 -0.07 -2.90 23.02
N ALA A 216 -0.01 -3.00 24.34
CA ALA A 216 0.92 -3.90 25.02
C ALA A 216 0.65 -5.39 24.70
N ILE A 217 -0.62 -5.82 24.66
CA ILE A 217 -0.99 -7.19 24.25
C ILE A 217 -0.57 -7.46 22.80
N TYR A 218 -0.86 -6.50 21.91
CA TYR A 218 -0.53 -6.60 20.49
C TYR A 218 0.99 -6.62 20.23
N ALA A 219 1.77 -5.85 20.99
CA ALA A 219 3.23 -5.92 20.91
C ALA A 219 3.77 -7.24 21.48
N ALA A 220 3.19 -7.71 22.60
CA ALA A 220 3.60 -8.95 23.26
C ALA A 220 3.33 -10.21 22.43
N SER A 221 2.40 -10.16 21.46
CA SER A 221 2.15 -11.27 20.52
C SER A 221 3.17 -11.36 19.38
N GLY A 222 4.23 -10.53 19.40
CA GLY A 222 5.32 -10.59 18.42
C GLY A 222 5.27 -9.55 17.31
N ILE A 223 4.27 -8.68 17.33
CA ILE A 223 4.10 -7.62 16.32
C ILE A 223 4.89 -6.39 16.77
N THR A 224 5.92 -6.03 16.00
CA THR A 224 6.99 -5.14 16.49
C THR A 224 7.17 -3.85 15.70
N SER A 225 6.31 -3.58 14.72
CA SER A 225 6.27 -2.30 14.00
C SER A 225 4.88 -1.71 13.95
N CYS A 226 4.77 -0.44 13.57
CA CYS A 226 3.51 0.14 13.14
C CYS A 226 3.65 1.39 12.27
N HIS A 227 2.76 1.54 11.27
CA HIS A 227 2.61 2.76 10.46
C HIS A 227 1.42 3.67 10.84
N GLU A 228 0.59 3.27 11.80
CA GLU A 228 -0.65 3.97 12.18
C GLU A 228 -0.58 5.12 13.21
N PRO A 229 0.55 5.44 13.88
CA PRO A 229 0.62 6.65 14.69
C PRO A 229 0.37 7.91 13.88
N ILE A 230 -0.54 8.76 14.33
CA ILE A 230 -0.89 10.03 13.64
C ILE A 230 -0.30 11.27 14.33
N ASN A 231 0.39 11.11 15.46
CA ASN A 231 0.96 12.21 16.21
C ASN A 231 2.12 11.76 17.12
N TYR A 232 2.81 12.74 17.69
CA TYR A 232 3.95 12.54 18.58
C TYR A 232 3.65 11.59 19.75
N ASP A 233 2.54 11.78 20.47
CA ASP A 233 2.23 10.99 21.66
C ASP A 233 2.05 9.51 21.34
N GLN A 234 1.35 9.20 20.24
CA GLN A 234 1.18 7.83 19.75
C GLN A 234 2.49 7.21 19.28
N THR A 235 3.34 7.98 18.61
CA THR A 235 4.67 7.54 18.17
C THR A 235 5.54 7.18 19.37
N ILE A 236 5.62 8.06 20.38
CA ILE A 236 6.42 7.85 21.58
C ILE A 236 5.92 6.67 22.41
N GLU A 237 4.60 6.46 22.50
CA GLU A 237 4.03 5.30 23.19
C GLU A 237 4.59 3.99 22.62
N ARG A 238 4.64 3.85 21.29
CA ARG A 238 5.14 2.66 20.59
C ARG A 238 6.65 2.50 20.71
N LEU A 239 7.39 3.59 20.55
CA LEU A 239 8.84 3.59 20.74
C LEU A 239 9.23 3.14 22.16
N ARG A 240 8.49 3.59 23.19
CA ARG A 240 8.71 3.18 24.58
C ARG A 240 8.40 1.70 24.85
N MET A 241 7.56 1.07 24.02
CA MET A 241 7.33 -0.38 24.03
C MET A 241 8.40 -1.17 23.26
N GLY A 242 9.38 -0.48 22.67
CA GLY A 242 10.43 -1.10 21.86
C GLY A 242 9.99 -1.46 20.43
N MET A 243 8.83 -0.96 19.99
CA MET A 243 8.39 -1.12 18.60
C MET A 243 9.18 -0.19 17.68
N TYR A 244 9.26 -0.56 16.40
CA TYR A 244 9.61 0.36 15.32
C TYR A 244 8.36 1.15 14.90
N VAL A 245 8.54 2.41 14.49
CA VAL A 245 7.46 3.22 13.92
C VAL A 245 7.83 3.59 12.49
N MET A 246 6.94 3.23 11.57
CA MET A 246 6.97 3.60 10.17
C MET A 246 6.16 4.91 10.04
N VAL A 247 6.85 6.03 9.88
CA VAL A 247 6.24 7.36 9.85
C VAL A 247 5.71 7.60 8.43
N ARG A 248 4.38 7.59 8.29
CA ARG A 248 3.68 7.56 7.00
C ARG A 248 3.56 8.92 6.32
N GLU A 249 3.91 8.93 5.03
CA GLU A 249 3.62 10.01 4.07
C GLU A 249 3.01 9.41 2.80
N GLY A 250 1.73 9.02 2.90
CA GLY A 250 1.00 8.30 1.85
C GLY A 250 -0.20 9.07 1.30
N SER A 251 -0.86 8.47 0.31
CA SER A 251 -2.06 9.06 -0.32
C SER A 251 -3.22 9.22 0.64
N ILE A 252 -3.46 8.24 1.50
CA ILE A 252 -4.59 8.25 2.43
C ILE A 252 -4.33 9.19 3.61
N ARG A 253 -3.09 9.23 4.12
CA ARG A 253 -2.68 10.04 5.28
C ARG A 253 -1.24 10.50 5.18
N ARG A 254 -1.01 11.74 5.62
CA ARG A 254 0.27 12.46 5.58
C ARG A 254 0.63 12.96 6.99
N ASP A 255 1.11 12.03 7.82
CA ASP A 255 1.36 12.25 9.25
C ASP A 255 2.81 12.66 9.54
N LEU A 256 3.71 12.43 8.57
CA LEU A 256 5.16 12.51 8.74
C LEU A 256 5.66 13.85 9.25
N TYR A 257 5.29 14.95 8.57
CA TYR A 257 5.81 16.26 8.92
C TYR A 257 5.51 16.64 10.38
N GLY A 258 4.27 16.42 10.82
CA GLY A 258 3.82 16.74 12.17
C GLY A 258 4.54 15.92 13.24
N ILE A 259 4.71 14.62 13.00
CA ILE A 259 5.43 13.72 13.91
C ILE A 259 6.90 14.11 13.99
N LEU A 260 7.58 14.24 12.85
CA LEU A 260 9.03 14.44 12.83
C LEU A 260 9.46 15.81 13.34
N LYS A 261 8.62 16.83 13.19
CA LYS A 261 8.87 18.16 13.78
C LYS A 261 8.96 18.10 15.31
N GLU A 262 8.06 17.38 15.95
CA GLU A 262 8.08 17.19 17.41
C GLU A 262 9.24 16.27 17.83
N ILE A 263 9.51 15.20 17.08
CA ILE A 263 10.64 14.29 17.33
C ILE A 263 11.98 15.04 17.28
N SER A 264 12.21 15.84 16.23
CA SER A 264 13.44 16.60 16.03
C SER A 264 13.61 17.69 17.10
N SER A 265 12.58 18.51 17.33
CA SER A 265 12.65 19.61 18.33
C SER A 265 12.93 19.11 19.74
N ARG A 266 12.49 17.89 20.08
CA ARG A 266 12.69 17.25 21.38
C ARG A 266 13.90 16.32 21.42
N ARG A 267 14.63 16.17 20.30
CA ARG A 267 15.84 15.34 20.17
C ARG A 267 15.61 13.89 20.59
N ILE A 268 14.48 13.32 20.16
CA ILE A 268 14.19 11.91 20.38
C ILE A 268 15.06 11.06 19.46
N ASP A 269 15.54 9.92 19.97
CA ASP A 269 16.32 8.95 19.17
C ASP A 269 15.50 8.42 17.98
N THR A 270 16.08 8.51 16.79
CA THR A 270 15.45 8.14 15.52
C THR A 270 15.81 6.72 15.07
N SER A 271 16.62 5.97 15.83
CA SER A 271 17.11 4.63 15.46
C SER A 271 16.01 3.58 15.20
N ARG A 272 14.80 3.79 15.74
CA ARG A 272 13.61 2.94 15.56
C ARG A 272 12.50 3.61 14.74
N LEU A 273 12.81 4.74 14.12
CA LEU A 273 11.93 5.38 13.14
C LEU A 273 12.33 4.95 11.73
N MET A 274 11.33 4.66 10.92
CA MET A 274 11.46 4.42 9.49
C MET A 274 10.50 5.36 8.77
N LEU A 275 10.78 5.72 7.53
CA LEU A 275 9.82 6.47 6.68
C LEU A 275 9.08 5.46 5.81
N CYS A 276 7.79 5.64 5.55
CA CYS A 276 7.04 4.75 4.64
C CYS A 276 5.99 5.51 3.84
N THR A 277 5.58 4.96 2.70
CA THR A 277 4.47 5.50 1.93
C THR A 277 3.13 4.90 2.32
N ASP A 278 3.09 3.65 2.82
CA ASP A 278 1.88 2.83 3.04
C ASP A 278 1.18 2.49 1.72
N GLY A 279 0.85 3.50 0.92
CA GLY A 279 0.51 3.35 -0.48
C GLY A 279 0.43 4.70 -1.17
N LEU A 280 0.83 4.72 -2.44
CA LEU A 280 0.70 5.87 -3.32
C LEU A 280 -0.29 5.55 -4.44
N ASN A 281 -1.30 6.39 -4.59
CA ASN A 281 -2.14 6.37 -5.77
C ASN A 281 -1.37 6.96 -6.98
N PRO A 282 -1.80 6.68 -8.21
CA PRO A 282 -1.12 7.14 -9.43
C PRO A 282 -0.93 8.67 -9.53
N THR A 283 -1.70 9.47 -8.81
CA THR A 283 -1.54 10.94 -8.80
C THR A 283 -0.48 11.41 -7.79
N ASP A 284 -0.43 10.83 -6.60
CA ASP A 284 0.53 11.21 -5.57
C ASP A 284 1.95 10.76 -5.90
N MET A 285 2.12 9.69 -6.68
CA MET A 285 3.42 9.29 -7.24
C MET A 285 4.10 10.44 -8.01
N GLN A 286 3.36 11.43 -8.54
CA GLN A 286 3.98 12.59 -9.20
C GLN A 286 4.82 13.45 -8.25
N ALA A 287 4.60 13.38 -6.92
CA ALA A 287 5.40 14.08 -5.93
C ALA A 287 6.74 13.40 -5.62
N GLY A 288 6.90 12.15 -6.06
CA GLY A 288 8.03 11.26 -5.79
C GLY A 288 7.61 10.00 -5.03
N HIS A 289 8.60 9.33 -4.44
CA HIS A 289 8.46 8.12 -3.63
C HIS A 289 9.15 8.30 -2.26
N MET A 290 10.20 7.52 -1.93
CA MET A 290 10.91 7.70 -0.67
C MET A 290 11.74 8.98 -0.63
N ASP A 291 12.15 9.51 -1.78
CA ASP A 291 12.80 10.82 -1.88
C ASP A 291 11.89 11.94 -1.35
N HIS A 292 10.59 11.87 -1.61
CA HIS A 292 9.60 12.80 -1.06
C HIS A 292 9.54 12.67 0.47
N CYS A 293 9.48 11.44 0.99
CA CYS A 293 9.48 11.20 2.43
C CYS A 293 10.73 11.79 3.11
N VAL A 294 11.91 11.61 2.49
CA VAL A 294 13.18 12.16 3.01
C VAL A 294 13.17 13.69 2.96
N ARG A 295 12.73 14.31 1.85
CA ARG A 295 12.55 15.78 1.76
C ARG A 295 11.64 16.30 2.87
N GLU A 296 10.53 15.62 3.12
CA GLU A 296 9.57 16.00 4.15
C GLU A 296 10.15 15.86 5.57
N ALA A 297 10.97 14.84 5.82
CA ALA A 297 11.70 14.69 7.07
C ALA A 297 12.71 15.82 7.29
N ILE A 298 13.48 16.18 6.26
CA ILE A 298 14.43 17.30 6.31
C ILE A 298 13.68 18.62 6.55
N ARG A 299 12.54 18.83 5.87
CA ARG A 299 11.67 20.01 6.05
C ARG A 299 11.09 20.09 7.46
N ALA A 300 10.86 18.95 8.11
CA ALA A 300 10.44 18.87 9.50
C ALA A 300 11.58 19.16 10.50
N GLY A 301 12.82 19.35 10.01
CA GLY A 301 14.00 19.69 10.80
C GLY A 301 14.83 18.47 11.22
N VAL A 302 14.64 17.31 10.60
CA VAL A 302 15.50 16.14 10.81
C VAL A 302 16.82 16.35 10.06
N ASP A 303 17.94 15.98 10.68
CA ASP A 303 19.25 15.98 10.01
C ASP A 303 19.22 15.11 8.73
N PRO A 304 19.76 15.56 7.58
CA PRO A 304 19.70 14.81 6.34
C PRO A 304 20.28 13.40 6.41
N VAL A 305 21.39 13.19 7.13
CA VAL A 305 22.00 11.85 7.27
C VAL A 305 21.08 10.95 8.09
N GLN A 306 20.43 11.48 9.14
CA GLN A 306 19.43 10.74 9.91
C GLN A 306 18.18 10.44 9.10
N ALA A 307 17.67 11.38 8.29
CA ALA A 307 16.52 11.16 7.43
C ALA A 307 16.79 10.04 6.40
N ILE A 308 17.98 10.04 5.80
CA ILE A 308 18.44 8.95 4.92
C ILE A 308 18.54 7.63 5.70
N SER A 309 19.08 7.63 6.92
CA SER A 309 19.14 6.42 7.77
C SER A 309 17.75 5.85 8.06
N MET A 310 16.76 6.71 8.30
CA MET A 310 15.36 6.31 8.51
C MET A 310 14.73 5.67 7.26
N ALA A 311 15.18 6.08 6.07
CA ALA A 311 14.77 5.49 4.79
C ALA A 311 15.76 4.43 4.26
N SER A 312 16.73 3.98 5.05
CA SER A 312 17.71 2.95 4.63
C SER A 312 18.10 2.06 5.81
N LEU A 313 19.17 2.38 6.53
CA LEU A 313 19.76 1.54 7.58
C LEU A 313 18.73 1.07 8.64
N ASN A 314 17.82 1.95 9.08
CA ASN A 314 16.82 1.59 10.08
C ASN A 314 15.82 0.55 9.54
N VAL A 315 15.46 0.65 8.26
CA VAL A 315 14.61 -0.33 7.55
C VAL A 315 15.27 -1.69 7.57
N PHE A 316 16.52 -1.78 7.11
CA PHE A 316 17.19 -3.06 7.03
C PHE A 316 17.57 -3.62 8.41
N ARG A 317 17.72 -2.79 9.45
CA ARG A 317 17.87 -3.27 10.83
C ARG A 317 16.59 -3.92 11.34
N TYR A 318 15.44 -3.30 11.06
CA TYR A 318 14.14 -3.88 11.40
C TYR A 318 13.95 -5.23 10.72
N TYR A 319 14.23 -5.30 9.41
CA TYR A 319 14.13 -6.52 8.61
C TYR A 319 15.29 -7.52 8.79
N ARG A 320 16.28 -7.23 9.66
CA ARG A 320 17.48 -8.06 9.92
C ARG A 320 18.34 -8.32 8.67
N MET A 321 18.26 -7.40 7.72
CA MET A 321 18.98 -7.40 6.44
C MET A 321 20.12 -6.37 6.41
N ASP A 322 20.37 -5.67 7.53
CA ASP A 322 21.41 -4.66 7.68
C ASP A 322 22.83 -5.24 7.73
N HIS A 323 23.00 -6.53 7.44
CA HIS A 323 24.30 -7.15 7.12
C HIS A 323 24.57 -7.19 5.61
N MET A 324 23.54 -6.99 4.77
CA MET A 324 23.64 -6.95 3.30
C MET A 324 23.36 -5.56 2.73
N LEU A 325 22.37 -4.84 3.28
CA LEU A 325 21.80 -3.62 2.70
C LEU A 325 21.76 -2.47 3.73
N GLY A 326 21.30 -1.29 3.29
CA GLY A 326 21.02 -0.14 4.15
C GLY A 326 22.19 0.79 4.42
N GLY A 327 23.38 0.51 3.90
CA GLY A 327 24.55 1.35 4.09
C GLY A 327 25.64 1.06 3.06
N ILE A 328 26.48 2.04 2.77
CA ILE A 328 27.64 1.88 1.88
C ILE A 328 28.84 1.51 2.74
N SER A 329 29.20 0.23 2.72
CA SER A 329 30.40 -0.29 3.39
C SER A 329 30.87 -1.57 2.71
N VAL A 330 32.12 -1.95 2.98
CA VAL A 330 32.74 -3.14 2.37
C VAL A 330 31.91 -4.40 2.66
N GLY A 331 31.69 -5.22 1.64
CA GLY A 331 30.94 -6.47 1.70
C GLY A 331 29.42 -6.30 1.61
N ARG A 332 28.90 -5.07 1.50
CA ARG A 332 27.47 -4.81 1.32
C ARG A 332 27.09 -4.81 -0.15
N LEU A 333 25.83 -5.07 -0.44
CA LEU A 333 25.28 -4.90 -1.78
C LEU A 333 25.34 -3.42 -2.17
N ALA A 334 25.79 -3.16 -3.40
CA ALA A 334 25.96 -1.82 -3.94
C ALA A 334 24.62 -1.27 -4.46
N ASP A 335 23.72 -1.01 -3.52
CA ASP A 335 22.48 -0.26 -3.74
C ASP A 335 22.74 1.19 -3.28
N ILE A 336 22.90 2.10 -4.24
CA ILE A 336 23.50 3.42 -4.04
C ILE A 336 22.72 4.49 -4.82
N ILE A 337 22.54 5.66 -4.24
CA ILE A 337 22.05 6.86 -4.94
C ILE A 337 23.15 7.93 -5.03
N LEU A 338 23.19 8.62 -6.16
CA LEU A 338 24.01 9.81 -6.37
C LEU A 338 23.07 11.02 -6.32
N LEU A 339 23.29 11.92 -5.37
CA LEU A 339 22.51 13.14 -5.23
C LEU A 339 23.25 14.31 -5.88
N ASN A 340 22.54 15.10 -6.68
CA ASN A 340 23.07 16.36 -7.19
C ASN A 340 23.10 17.43 -6.10
N ASP A 341 22.13 17.38 -5.18
CA ASP A 341 22.01 18.30 -4.05
C ASP A 341 21.36 17.60 -2.84
N MET A 342 21.89 17.85 -1.64
CA MET A 342 21.41 17.24 -0.40
C MET A 342 20.16 17.96 0.15
N ASP A 343 20.08 19.27 0.01
CA ASP A 343 19.00 20.08 0.61
C ASP A 343 17.68 19.90 -0.15
N SER A 344 17.73 19.93 -1.48
CA SER A 344 16.58 19.60 -2.34
C SER A 344 16.38 18.10 -2.51
N PHE A 345 17.35 17.29 -2.09
CA PHE A 345 17.39 15.84 -2.25
C PHE A 345 17.14 15.41 -3.72
N ASP A 346 17.85 16.06 -4.65
CA ASP A 346 17.73 15.80 -6.09
C ASP A 346 18.56 14.58 -6.50
N ILE A 347 17.91 13.57 -7.04
CA ILE A 347 18.53 12.27 -7.37
C ILE A 347 19.03 12.30 -8.81
N GLY A 348 20.36 12.23 -8.96
CA GLY A 348 21.01 12.21 -10.27
C GLY A 348 21.17 10.82 -10.87
N ALA A 349 21.31 9.78 -10.04
CA ALA A 349 21.39 8.39 -10.50
C ALA A 349 21.11 7.39 -9.37
N THR A 350 20.61 6.22 -9.75
CA THR A 350 20.39 5.07 -8.85
C THR A 350 21.16 3.86 -9.37
N ILE A 351 21.86 3.17 -8.48
CA ILE A 351 22.63 1.96 -8.72
C ILE A 351 22.03 0.86 -7.85
N ILE A 352 21.75 -0.31 -8.43
CA ILE A 352 21.19 -1.46 -7.72
C ILE A 352 22.08 -2.67 -8.02
N GLY A 353 22.60 -3.31 -6.99
CA GLY A 353 23.54 -4.42 -7.13
C GLY A 353 24.73 -4.07 -8.03
N GLY A 354 25.27 -2.86 -7.91
CA GLY A 354 26.43 -2.40 -8.68
C GLY A 354 26.16 -2.04 -10.15
N GLN A 355 24.91 -2.15 -10.60
CA GLN A 355 24.50 -1.77 -11.95
C GLN A 355 23.75 -0.45 -11.91
N ILE A 356 24.14 0.52 -12.76
CA ILE A 356 23.34 1.74 -12.94
C ILE A 356 21.99 1.31 -13.49
N SER A 357 20.92 1.79 -12.85
CA SER A 357 19.57 1.48 -13.30
C SER A 357 19.37 1.90 -14.75
N THR A 358 18.84 0.98 -15.53
CA THR A 358 18.26 1.28 -16.83
C THR A 358 16.75 1.23 -16.60
N ASN A 359 15.99 2.22 -17.07
CA ASN A 359 14.53 2.30 -16.85
C ASN A 359 13.73 1.17 -17.57
N HIS A 360 14.37 0.03 -17.85
CA HIS A 360 13.82 -1.15 -18.49
C HIS A 360 13.62 -2.25 -17.46
N ASN A 361 12.35 -2.52 -17.13
CA ASN A 361 11.97 -3.68 -16.33
C ASN A 361 11.36 -4.75 -17.25
N GLN A 362 11.56 -6.02 -16.91
CA GLN A 362 10.86 -7.11 -17.58
C GLN A 362 9.42 -7.17 -17.07
N THR A 363 8.49 -7.49 -17.96
CA THR A 363 7.07 -7.64 -17.63
C THR A 363 6.68 -9.11 -17.63
N ASN A 364 6.02 -9.58 -16.56
CA ASN A 364 5.35 -10.87 -16.59
C ASN A 364 3.94 -10.69 -17.18
N LYS A 365 3.56 -11.54 -18.14
CA LYS A 365 2.20 -11.54 -18.65
C LYS A 365 1.30 -12.23 -17.63
N ALA A 366 0.21 -11.58 -17.24
CA ALA A 366 -0.76 -12.20 -16.35
C ALA A 366 -1.37 -13.47 -17.00
N PRO A 367 -1.48 -14.60 -16.27
CA PRO A 367 -2.17 -15.77 -16.75
C PRO A 367 -3.67 -15.53 -16.91
N GLN A 368 -4.32 -16.29 -17.79
CA GLN A 368 -5.72 -16.12 -18.17
C GLN A 368 -6.69 -16.12 -16.97
N TRP A 369 -6.45 -16.96 -15.96
CA TRP A 369 -7.32 -17.09 -14.79
C TRP A 369 -7.38 -15.80 -13.93
N LEU A 370 -6.37 -14.92 -13.99
CA LEU A 370 -6.42 -13.62 -13.31
C LEU A 370 -7.44 -12.66 -13.95
N TYR A 371 -7.80 -12.86 -15.21
CA TYR A 371 -8.81 -12.05 -15.89
C TYR A 371 -10.24 -12.57 -15.67
N GLU A 372 -10.39 -13.67 -14.93
CA GLU A 372 -11.66 -14.38 -14.75
C GLU A 372 -12.21 -14.24 -13.33
N THR A 373 -11.71 -13.27 -12.56
CA THR A 373 -12.13 -13.05 -11.16
C THR A 373 -13.42 -12.23 -11.04
N VAL A 374 -13.78 -11.44 -12.06
CA VAL A 374 -15.05 -10.71 -12.13
C VAL A 374 -15.92 -11.40 -13.18
N GLY A 375 -16.71 -12.37 -12.72
CA GLY A 375 -17.42 -13.33 -13.57
C GLY A 375 -18.88 -13.44 -13.19
N MET A 376 -19.67 -12.41 -13.51
CA MET A 376 -21.11 -12.39 -13.26
C MET A 376 -21.89 -11.90 -14.48
N ASP A 377 -23.19 -12.21 -14.52
CA ASP A 377 -24.08 -11.76 -15.58
C ASP A 377 -24.32 -10.24 -15.52
N MET A 378 -24.58 -9.64 -16.68
CA MET A 378 -24.98 -8.23 -16.75
C MET A 378 -26.29 -8.02 -16.00
N LEU A 379 -26.36 -6.92 -15.26
CA LEU A 379 -27.51 -6.51 -14.48
C LEU A 379 -28.41 -5.55 -15.26
N SER A 380 -29.70 -5.65 -14.99
CA SER A 380 -30.71 -4.66 -15.33
C SER A 380 -31.00 -3.76 -14.13
N ASP A 381 -31.74 -2.68 -14.35
CA ASP A 381 -32.18 -1.77 -13.29
C ASP A 381 -33.08 -2.45 -12.26
N ILE A 382 -33.92 -3.41 -12.68
CA ILE A 382 -34.77 -4.20 -11.78
C ILE A 382 -33.96 -5.02 -10.77
N ASP A 383 -32.72 -5.39 -11.11
CA ASP A 383 -31.83 -6.11 -10.20
C ASP A 383 -31.36 -5.24 -9.03
N LEU A 384 -31.50 -3.91 -9.11
CA LEU A 384 -31.12 -2.96 -8.07
C LEU A 384 -32.34 -2.42 -7.28
N ALA A 385 -33.53 -2.99 -7.52
CA ALA A 385 -34.74 -2.62 -6.80
C ALA A 385 -34.69 -3.06 -5.34
N VAL A 386 -35.11 -2.17 -4.43
CA VAL A 386 -35.40 -2.50 -3.03
C VAL A 386 -36.91 -2.51 -2.87
N PRO A 387 -37.59 -3.68 -2.83
CA PRO A 387 -39.04 -3.74 -2.81
C PRO A 387 -39.63 -3.21 -1.50
N ALA A 388 -40.67 -2.38 -1.59
CA ALA A 388 -41.43 -1.89 -0.45
C ALA A 388 -42.88 -1.56 -0.85
N GLN A 389 -43.78 -1.46 0.14
CA GLN A 389 -45.19 -1.11 -0.04
C GLN A 389 -45.54 0.14 0.75
N GLY A 390 -46.48 0.94 0.23
CA GLY A 390 -46.89 2.21 0.82
C GLY A 390 -46.36 3.40 0.01
N ASP A 391 -46.41 4.59 0.63
CA ASP A 391 -45.93 5.84 0.01
C ASP A 391 -44.48 6.16 0.40
N GLU A 392 -44.06 5.75 1.60
CA GLU A 392 -42.73 5.97 2.15
C GLU A 392 -42.32 4.85 3.12
N VAL A 393 -41.01 4.71 3.35
CA VAL A 393 -40.44 3.74 4.29
C VAL A 393 -39.24 4.33 5.02
N ALA A 394 -39.01 3.89 6.26
CA ALA A 394 -37.80 4.19 7.00
C ALA A 394 -36.68 3.20 6.66
N VAL A 395 -35.46 3.72 6.52
CA VAL A 395 -34.27 2.92 6.23
C VAL A 395 -33.13 3.26 7.18
N ASN A 396 -32.32 2.26 7.52
CA ASN A 396 -30.97 2.49 8.02
C ASN A 396 -30.07 2.89 6.85
N THR A 397 -29.25 3.91 7.06
CA THR A 397 -28.33 4.44 6.05
C THR A 397 -26.89 4.41 6.56
N ILE A 398 -25.96 4.52 5.61
CA ILE A 398 -24.57 4.86 5.89
C ILE A 398 -24.45 6.38 5.81
N LEU A 399 -24.19 7.04 6.93
CA LEU A 399 -23.97 8.49 6.99
C LEU A 399 -22.49 8.81 6.84
N LEU A 400 -22.10 9.46 5.74
CA LEU A 400 -20.72 9.94 5.56
C LEU A 400 -20.47 11.18 6.43
N GLN A 401 -19.46 11.11 7.30
CA GLN A 401 -18.91 12.27 8.00
C GLN A 401 -17.68 12.84 7.27
N THR A 402 -16.90 11.95 6.68
CA THR A 402 -15.80 12.22 5.75
C THR A 402 -15.83 11.12 4.68
N GLU A 403 -14.86 11.12 3.76
CA GLU A 403 -14.69 10.07 2.76
C GLU A 403 -14.42 8.68 3.37
N ILE A 404 -13.97 8.62 4.62
CA ILE A 404 -13.52 7.41 5.31
C ILE A 404 -14.41 7.07 6.52
N ILE A 405 -14.85 8.10 7.26
CA ILE A 405 -15.57 7.95 8.53
C ILE A 405 -17.09 7.92 8.30
N THR A 406 -17.73 6.85 8.74
CA THR A 406 -19.17 6.63 8.62
C THR A 406 -19.87 6.60 9.98
N LYS A 407 -21.19 6.81 9.98
CA LYS A 407 -22.10 6.59 11.11
C LYS A 407 -23.37 5.89 10.66
N LEU A 408 -24.11 5.35 11.63
CA LEU A 408 -25.49 4.94 11.38
C LEU A 408 -26.33 6.20 11.19
N GLY A 409 -26.92 6.33 10.02
CA GLY A 409 -27.97 7.31 9.75
C GLY A 409 -29.32 6.61 9.61
N ARG A 410 -30.36 7.43 9.49
CA ARG A 410 -31.72 6.99 9.23
C ARG A 410 -32.40 8.01 8.35
N ALA A 411 -33.16 7.51 7.37
CA ALA A 411 -33.92 8.36 6.46
C ALA A 411 -35.31 7.78 6.20
N THR A 412 -36.26 8.65 5.91
CA THR A 412 -37.55 8.27 5.32
C THR A 412 -37.47 8.51 3.82
N LEU A 413 -37.69 7.46 3.03
CA LEU A 413 -37.55 7.49 1.58
C LEU A 413 -38.89 7.17 0.89
N PRO A 414 -39.20 7.84 -0.23
CA PRO A 414 -40.42 7.58 -0.98
C PRO A 414 -40.38 6.22 -1.66
N ILE A 415 -41.57 5.64 -1.83
CA ILE A 415 -41.80 4.43 -2.58
C ILE A 415 -42.48 4.80 -3.89
N GLN A 416 -41.94 4.35 -5.02
CA GLN A 416 -42.56 4.49 -6.34
C GLN A 416 -42.51 3.14 -7.06
N ASP A 417 -43.61 2.76 -7.68
CA ASP A 417 -43.76 1.48 -8.39
C ASP A 417 -43.33 0.25 -7.57
N GLY A 418 -43.61 0.28 -6.26
CA GLY A 418 -43.29 -0.79 -5.32
C GLY A 418 -41.81 -0.89 -4.93
N LYS A 419 -41.01 0.16 -5.16
CA LYS A 419 -39.57 0.21 -4.89
C LYS A 419 -39.20 1.46 -4.09
N VAL A 420 -38.25 1.32 -3.18
CA VAL A 420 -37.67 2.47 -2.45
C VAL A 420 -36.78 3.27 -3.39
N CYS A 421 -37.04 4.57 -3.49
CA CYS A 421 -36.32 5.48 -4.36
C CYS A 421 -35.20 6.23 -3.61
N ALA A 422 -34.06 6.39 -4.28
CA ALA A 422 -33.06 7.35 -3.85
C ALA A 422 -33.60 8.79 -3.98
N THR A 423 -32.96 9.72 -3.29
CA THR A 423 -33.27 11.16 -3.31
C THR A 423 -31.99 11.95 -3.55
N ASP A 424 -32.13 13.27 -3.71
CA ASP A 424 -30.98 14.17 -3.86
C ASP A 424 -30.03 14.14 -2.65
N THR A 425 -30.51 13.76 -1.46
CA THR A 425 -29.73 13.71 -0.22
C THR A 425 -29.37 12.29 0.22
N VAL A 426 -30.06 11.27 -0.29
CA VAL A 426 -29.88 9.87 0.10
C VAL A 426 -29.78 9.00 -1.15
N TRP A 427 -28.57 8.55 -1.44
CA TRP A 427 -28.23 7.73 -2.60
C TRP A 427 -28.39 6.24 -2.30
N LYS A 428 -28.50 5.42 -3.33
CA LYS A 428 -28.43 3.96 -3.21
C LYS A 428 -26.98 3.51 -3.26
N VAL A 429 -26.65 2.49 -2.48
CA VAL A 429 -25.38 1.76 -2.56
C VAL A 429 -25.66 0.28 -2.78
N ALA A 430 -24.88 -0.35 -3.64
CA ALA A 430 -24.89 -1.79 -3.85
C ALA A 430 -23.49 -2.35 -3.55
N ALA A 431 -23.44 -3.42 -2.77
CA ALA A 431 -22.26 -4.26 -2.64
C ALA A 431 -22.57 -5.61 -3.29
N ILE A 432 -21.77 -6.00 -4.27
CA ILE A 432 -22.05 -7.16 -5.12
C ILE A 432 -20.80 -8.02 -5.15
N LYS A 433 -20.98 -9.29 -4.79
CA LYS A 433 -19.91 -10.26 -4.88
C LYS A 433 -19.48 -10.41 -6.32
N ARG A 434 -18.18 -10.44 -6.59
CA ARG A 434 -17.59 -10.49 -7.94
C ARG A 434 -18.03 -11.69 -8.82
N ASP A 435 -18.58 -12.73 -8.20
CA ASP A 435 -19.17 -13.91 -8.87
C ASP A 435 -20.71 -13.83 -9.04
N GLY A 436 -21.32 -12.72 -8.62
CA GLY A 436 -22.75 -12.47 -8.69
C GLY A 436 -23.60 -13.28 -7.70
N THR A 437 -23.00 -14.13 -6.86
CA THR A 437 -23.74 -15.05 -5.99
C THR A 437 -24.40 -14.36 -4.80
N GLN A 438 -23.91 -13.17 -4.41
CA GLN A 438 -24.43 -12.39 -3.29
C GLN A 438 -24.44 -10.91 -3.63
N LYS A 439 -25.46 -10.21 -3.11
CA LYS A 439 -25.63 -8.76 -3.27
C LYS A 439 -26.40 -8.19 -2.10
N ALA A 440 -25.97 -7.03 -1.64
CA ALA A 440 -26.68 -6.19 -0.69
C ALA A 440 -26.98 -4.83 -1.29
N LEU A 441 -28.15 -4.29 -0.94
CA LEU A 441 -28.59 -2.95 -1.30
C LEU A 441 -28.82 -2.14 -0.02
N GLY A 442 -28.32 -0.92 -0.02
CA GLY A 442 -28.43 0.01 1.09
C GLY A 442 -28.54 1.45 0.61
N PHE A 443 -28.45 2.38 1.54
CA PHE A 443 -28.59 3.81 1.28
C PHE A 443 -27.44 4.59 1.91
N LEU A 444 -26.98 5.64 1.24
CA LEU A 444 -25.82 6.45 1.57
C LEU A 444 -26.21 7.93 1.64
N GLU A 445 -26.00 8.55 2.80
CA GLU A 445 -26.20 9.98 3.00
C GLU A 445 -24.90 10.75 2.77
N ASN A 446 -25.02 12.03 2.40
CA ASN A 446 -23.91 12.97 2.26
C ASN A 446 -22.84 12.57 1.22
N PHE A 447 -23.21 11.83 0.17
CA PHE A 447 -22.30 11.62 -0.96
C PHE A 447 -22.01 12.92 -1.74
N GLY A 448 -22.95 13.87 -1.70
CA GLY A 448 -22.72 15.26 -2.14
C GLY A 448 -23.12 15.57 -3.58
N THR A 449 -23.67 14.63 -4.34
CA THR A 449 -24.04 14.79 -5.75
C THR A 449 -25.56 14.73 -5.95
N LYS A 450 -26.08 15.32 -7.03
CA LYS A 450 -27.54 15.27 -7.33
C LYS A 450 -27.94 14.14 -8.28
N HIS A 451 -27.07 13.79 -9.22
CA HIS A 451 -27.34 12.80 -10.26
C HIS A 451 -26.13 11.89 -10.51
N GLY A 452 -26.34 10.73 -11.12
CA GLY A 452 -25.29 9.84 -11.62
C GLY A 452 -25.22 8.49 -10.92
N GLY A 453 -24.31 7.66 -11.43
CA GLY A 453 -24.00 6.34 -10.90
C GLY A 453 -22.53 6.01 -11.10
N MET A 454 -21.96 5.24 -10.20
CA MET A 454 -20.58 4.79 -10.26
C MET A 454 -20.45 3.37 -9.76
N ALA A 455 -19.43 2.66 -10.24
CA ALA A 455 -19.10 1.32 -9.79
C ALA A 455 -17.58 1.11 -9.81
N THR A 456 -17.06 0.35 -8.85
CA THR A 456 -15.65 -0.02 -8.83
C THR A 456 -15.41 -1.39 -8.18
N THR A 457 -14.34 -2.06 -8.62
CA THR A 457 -13.75 -3.24 -7.97
C THR A 457 -12.52 -2.90 -7.11
N ALA A 458 -12.02 -1.67 -7.15
CA ALA A 458 -10.93 -1.20 -6.31
C ALA A 458 -11.46 -0.85 -4.90
N THR A 459 -11.64 -1.87 -4.06
CA THR A 459 -12.32 -1.76 -2.76
C THR A 459 -11.66 -2.61 -1.66
N PHE A 460 -11.61 -2.13 -0.41
CA PHE A 460 -10.94 -2.86 0.67
C PHE A 460 -11.82 -3.90 1.36
N HIS A 461 -11.37 -5.11 1.67
CA HIS A 461 -10.27 -5.87 1.05
C HIS A 461 -10.81 -7.08 0.26
N ASP A 462 -12.13 -7.31 0.29
CA ASP A 462 -12.80 -8.32 -0.54
C ASP A 462 -12.70 -7.97 -2.04
N ASN A 463 -12.46 -6.69 -2.35
CA ASN A 463 -12.36 -6.15 -3.71
C ASN A 463 -13.62 -6.45 -4.55
N ASP A 464 -14.76 -6.64 -3.87
CA ASP A 464 -16.07 -6.82 -4.47
C ASP A 464 -16.54 -5.53 -5.16
N ILE A 465 -17.57 -5.64 -5.99
CA ILE A 465 -18.10 -4.49 -6.72
C ILE A 465 -18.90 -3.63 -5.74
N ILE A 466 -18.46 -2.38 -5.55
CA ILE A 466 -19.25 -1.34 -4.87
C ILE A 466 -19.78 -0.38 -5.93
N ALA A 467 -21.09 -0.18 -5.93
CA ALA A 467 -21.76 0.81 -6.77
C ALA A 467 -22.54 1.81 -5.92
N ILE A 468 -22.52 3.07 -6.34
CA ILE A 468 -23.20 4.18 -5.67
C ILE A 468 -23.97 4.96 -6.74
N GLY A 469 -25.24 5.26 -6.53
CA GLY A 469 -26.02 6.01 -7.52
C GLY A 469 -27.33 6.55 -7.01
N ASN A 470 -27.86 7.57 -7.69
CA ASN A 470 -29.19 8.09 -7.45
C ASN A 470 -30.25 7.49 -8.40
N SER A 471 -29.83 6.70 -9.39
CA SER A 471 -30.72 5.99 -10.31
C SER A 471 -30.20 4.58 -10.58
N ASP A 472 -31.13 3.62 -10.62
CA ASP A 472 -30.80 2.22 -10.86
C ASP A 472 -30.26 2.01 -12.29
N ALA A 473 -30.69 2.83 -13.25
CA ALA A 473 -30.23 2.78 -14.63
C ALA A 473 -28.74 3.19 -14.78
N ASP A 474 -28.32 4.29 -14.13
CA ASP A 474 -26.91 4.70 -14.17
C ASP A 474 -26.02 3.73 -13.40
N MET A 475 -26.48 3.21 -12.26
CA MET A 475 -25.78 2.18 -11.50
C MET A 475 -25.61 0.89 -12.33
N ALA A 476 -26.68 0.40 -12.98
CA ALA A 476 -26.63 -0.79 -13.81
C ALA A 476 -25.65 -0.59 -14.99
N THR A 477 -25.68 0.57 -15.64
CA THR A 477 -24.71 0.92 -16.69
C THR A 477 -23.27 0.88 -16.17
N ALA A 478 -23.00 1.48 -15.00
CA ALA A 478 -21.67 1.50 -14.40
C ALA A 478 -21.18 0.08 -14.03
N ILE A 479 -22.04 -0.72 -13.38
CA ILE A 479 -21.73 -2.11 -13.01
C ILE A 479 -21.46 -2.96 -14.26
N ASN A 480 -22.31 -2.86 -15.28
CA ASN A 480 -22.13 -3.61 -16.52
C ASN A 480 -20.85 -3.24 -17.25
N GLN A 481 -20.42 -1.98 -17.16
CA GLN A 481 -19.15 -1.56 -17.72
C GLN A 481 -17.96 -2.13 -16.91
N VAL A 482 -18.06 -2.19 -15.58
CA VAL A 482 -17.07 -2.89 -14.73
C VAL A 482 -16.97 -4.38 -15.10
N ILE A 483 -18.12 -5.05 -15.27
CA ILE A 483 -18.17 -6.48 -15.68
C ILE A 483 -17.51 -6.68 -17.05
N LYS A 484 -17.87 -5.85 -18.05
CA LYS A 484 -17.30 -5.93 -19.40
C LYS A 484 -15.78 -5.79 -19.41
N SER A 485 -15.25 -4.92 -18.55
CA SER A 485 -13.82 -4.68 -18.41
C SER A 485 -13.11 -5.63 -17.44
N ARG A 486 -13.84 -6.60 -16.86
CA ARG A 486 -13.33 -7.58 -15.88
C ARG A 486 -12.76 -6.93 -14.62
N GLY A 487 -13.35 -5.81 -14.23
CA GLY A 487 -12.86 -4.90 -13.19
C GLY A 487 -12.52 -3.53 -13.73
N ALA A 488 -12.91 -2.49 -13.01
CA ALA A 488 -12.65 -1.10 -13.37
C ALA A 488 -13.06 -0.17 -12.22
N THR A 489 -12.78 1.12 -12.38
CA THR A 489 -13.58 2.20 -11.79
C THR A 489 -14.32 2.95 -12.90
N THR A 490 -15.65 3.04 -12.82
CA THR A 490 -16.49 3.68 -13.86
C THR A 490 -17.46 4.68 -13.24
N ALA A 491 -17.60 5.84 -13.89
CA ALA A 491 -18.61 6.84 -13.57
C ALA A 491 -19.54 7.09 -14.77
N VAL A 492 -20.83 7.19 -14.50
CA VAL A 492 -21.92 7.32 -15.47
C VAL A 492 -22.83 8.47 -15.07
N ILE A 493 -23.26 9.27 -16.05
CA ILE A 493 -24.21 10.37 -15.86
C ILE A 493 -25.25 10.29 -16.98
N HIS A 494 -26.51 10.07 -16.63
CA HIS A 494 -27.63 10.04 -17.59
C HIS A 494 -27.40 9.01 -18.72
N GLY A 495 -26.93 7.82 -18.35
CA GLY A 495 -26.62 6.72 -19.26
C GLY A 495 -25.29 6.83 -20.00
N GLU A 496 -24.58 7.96 -19.90
CA GLU A 496 -23.30 8.17 -20.59
C GLU A 496 -22.11 7.91 -19.66
N ILE A 497 -21.17 7.06 -20.10
CA ILE A 497 -19.90 6.82 -19.39
C ILE A 497 -19.04 8.09 -19.49
N ARG A 498 -18.67 8.66 -18.34
CA ARG A 498 -17.87 9.90 -18.27
C ARG A 498 -16.41 9.68 -17.92
N ALA A 499 -16.15 8.59 -17.19
CA ALA A 499 -14.81 8.16 -16.80
C ALA A 499 -14.79 6.64 -16.68
N HIS A 500 -13.70 6.01 -17.11
CA HIS A 500 -13.54 4.57 -17.07
C HIS A 500 -12.06 4.19 -16.98
N MET A 501 -11.66 3.64 -15.84
CA MET A 501 -10.31 3.14 -15.59
C MET A 501 -10.36 1.62 -15.48
N PRO A 502 -9.99 0.85 -16.53
CA PRO A 502 -10.05 -0.61 -16.51
C PRO A 502 -8.97 -1.22 -15.61
N LEU A 503 -9.35 -2.25 -14.85
CA LEU A 503 -8.51 -3.00 -13.90
C LEU A 503 -8.67 -4.52 -14.13
N PRO A 504 -8.34 -5.03 -15.33
CA PRO A 504 -8.74 -6.37 -15.75
C PRO A 504 -7.96 -7.51 -15.06
N ILE A 505 -6.80 -7.23 -14.46
CA ILE A 505 -6.02 -8.25 -13.72
C ILE A 505 -6.56 -8.32 -12.29
N ALA A 506 -7.17 -9.45 -11.97
CA ALA A 506 -7.85 -9.76 -10.72
C ALA A 506 -8.95 -8.76 -10.29
N GLY A 507 -9.32 -7.82 -11.15
CA GLY A 507 -10.24 -6.73 -10.83
C GLY A 507 -9.56 -5.55 -10.14
N ILE A 508 -8.23 -5.55 -10.01
CA ILE A 508 -7.47 -4.65 -9.11
C ILE A 508 -6.31 -3.92 -9.80
N ILE A 509 -5.74 -4.49 -10.86
CA ILE A 509 -4.56 -3.97 -11.56
C ILE A 509 -4.90 -3.68 -13.03
N SER A 510 -4.45 -2.52 -13.53
CA SER A 510 -4.49 -2.16 -14.94
C SER A 510 -3.28 -2.69 -15.72
N GLU A 511 -3.49 -2.99 -17.00
CA GLU A 511 -2.42 -3.28 -17.97
C GLU A 511 -1.92 -2.03 -18.71
N MET A 512 -2.54 -0.88 -18.44
CA MET A 512 -2.18 0.39 -19.07
C MET A 512 -0.84 0.92 -18.50
N GLU A 513 -0.17 1.78 -19.28
CA GLU A 513 1.00 2.50 -18.79
C GLU A 513 0.63 3.42 -17.62
N MET A 514 1.58 3.65 -16.72
CA MET A 514 1.37 4.46 -15.51
C MET A 514 0.77 5.85 -15.78
N ASP A 515 1.21 6.53 -16.84
CA ASP A 515 0.73 7.87 -17.19
C ASP A 515 -0.75 7.83 -17.60
N ASP A 516 -1.15 6.83 -18.39
CA ASP A 516 -2.54 6.66 -18.80
C ASP A 516 -3.43 6.31 -17.59
N VAL A 517 -2.95 5.47 -16.67
CA VAL A 517 -3.68 5.15 -15.42
C VAL A 517 -3.82 6.40 -14.54
N SER A 518 -2.77 7.22 -14.43
CA SER A 518 -2.82 8.49 -13.71
C SER A 518 -3.85 9.44 -14.30
N GLU A 519 -3.88 9.58 -15.63
CA GLU A 519 -4.88 10.40 -16.33
C GLU A 519 -6.31 9.89 -16.08
N GLN A 520 -6.54 8.58 -16.21
CA GLN A 520 -7.87 7.99 -15.95
C GLN A 520 -8.28 8.12 -14.49
N PHE A 521 -7.35 7.97 -13.55
CA PHE A 521 -7.61 8.16 -12.13
C PHE A 521 -8.04 9.60 -11.82
N VAL A 522 -7.35 10.59 -12.40
CA VAL A 522 -7.76 12.01 -12.32
C VAL A 522 -9.14 12.21 -12.93
N ARG A 523 -9.41 11.62 -14.10
CA ARG A 523 -10.70 11.77 -14.79
C ARG A 523 -11.86 11.18 -13.97
N VAL A 524 -11.65 10.03 -13.34
CA VAL A 524 -12.60 9.43 -12.39
C VAL A 524 -12.89 10.39 -11.23
N GLN A 525 -11.85 10.92 -10.57
CA GLN A 525 -12.04 11.87 -9.48
C GLN A 525 -12.77 13.15 -9.91
N GLN A 526 -12.42 13.69 -11.09
CA GLN A 526 -13.09 14.84 -11.66
C GLN A 526 -14.56 14.56 -11.99
N SER A 527 -14.88 13.37 -12.51
CA SER A 527 -16.27 13.01 -12.82
C SER A 527 -17.18 13.03 -11.59
N PHE A 528 -16.68 12.63 -10.42
CA PHE A 528 -17.43 12.76 -9.16
C PHE A 528 -17.62 14.22 -8.75
N LYS A 529 -16.61 15.08 -8.95
CA LYS A 529 -16.73 16.53 -8.69
C LYS A 529 -17.69 17.21 -9.66
N GLU A 530 -17.67 16.84 -10.94
CA GLU A 530 -18.62 17.28 -11.97
C GLU A 530 -20.07 16.90 -11.58
N LEU A 531 -20.27 15.82 -10.82
CA LEU A 531 -21.56 15.43 -10.27
C LEU A 531 -22.03 16.23 -9.04
N GLY A 532 -21.19 17.14 -8.55
CA GLY A 532 -21.44 17.97 -7.37
C GLY A 532 -20.76 17.49 -6.10
N CYS A 533 -19.99 16.39 -6.14
CA CYS A 533 -19.39 15.80 -4.95
C CYS A 533 -18.45 16.81 -4.29
N THR A 534 -18.71 17.12 -3.02
CA THR A 534 -17.96 18.12 -2.25
C THR A 534 -16.74 17.51 -1.55
N HIS A 535 -16.63 16.19 -1.55
CA HIS A 535 -15.49 15.46 -1.00
C HIS A 535 -14.22 15.75 -1.79
N ARG A 536 -13.08 15.85 -1.09
CA ARG A 536 -11.79 16.17 -1.70
C ARG A 536 -11.35 15.03 -2.60
N GLU A 537 -11.51 13.80 -2.11
CA GLU A 537 -11.04 12.54 -2.69
C GLU A 537 -12.18 11.51 -2.78
N PRO A 538 -13.16 11.75 -3.66
CA PRO A 538 -14.40 10.95 -3.74
C PRO A 538 -14.17 9.46 -4.02
N HIS A 539 -13.05 9.09 -4.63
CA HIS A 539 -12.69 7.70 -4.89
C HIS A 539 -12.48 6.87 -3.60
N LEU A 540 -12.16 7.53 -2.47
CA LEU A 540 -12.01 6.87 -1.18
C LEU A 540 -13.33 6.33 -0.63
N ILE A 541 -14.46 6.91 -1.02
CA ILE A 541 -15.78 6.50 -0.52
C ILE A 541 -16.08 5.03 -0.87
N PRO A 542 -16.17 4.62 -2.16
CA PRO A 542 -16.39 3.22 -2.49
C PRO A 542 -15.26 2.30 -2.01
N LEU A 543 -14.03 2.81 -1.89
CA LEU A 543 -12.88 2.07 -1.37
C LEU A 543 -13.09 1.66 0.11
N PHE A 544 -13.60 2.57 0.94
CA PHE A 544 -13.77 2.40 2.39
C PHE A 544 -15.17 1.97 2.84
N LEU A 545 -16.19 2.02 1.98
CA LEU A 545 -17.54 1.53 2.30
C LEU A 545 -17.59 0.06 2.74
N PRO A 546 -16.81 -0.87 2.13
CA PRO A 546 -16.74 -2.26 2.60
C PRO A 546 -15.73 -2.50 3.73
N PHE A 547 -14.87 -1.52 4.07
CA PHE A 547 -13.73 -1.77 4.94
C PHE A 547 -14.12 -2.06 6.40
N LEU A 548 -14.00 -3.32 6.81
CA LEU A 548 -14.43 -3.80 8.13
C LEU A 548 -13.44 -3.50 9.27
N ALA A 549 -12.22 -3.03 8.99
CA ALA A 549 -11.27 -2.68 10.06
C ALA A 549 -11.56 -1.31 10.70
N LEU A 550 -12.38 -0.47 10.06
CA LEU A 550 -12.85 0.78 10.66
C LEU A 550 -14.18 0.55 11.39
N PRO A 551 -14.29 1.00 12.66
CA PRO A 551 -15.53 0.87 13.41
C PRO A 551 -16.62 1.72 12.75
N SER A 552 -17.88 1.26 12.89
CA SER A 552 -19.14 1.90 12.44
C SER A 552 -19.85 1.13 11.32
N ILE A 553 -20.73 1.80 10.57
CA ILE A 553 -21.58 1.19 9.55
C ILE A 553 -20.83 1.06 8.22
N ARG A 554 -20.84 -0.14 7.67
CA ARG A 554 -20.21 -0.55 6.41
C ARG A 554 -21.21 -1.36 5.58
N ILE A 555 -20.89 -1.68 4.33
CA ILE A 555 -21.70 -2.58 3.51
C ILE A 555 -20.83 -3.64 2.87
N GLN A 556 -21.28 -4.88 2.96
CA GLN A 556 -20.67 -6.05 2.33
C GLN A 556 -21.72 -6.71 1.43
N SER A 557 -21.32 -7.62 0.55
CA SER A 557 -22.25 -8.30 -0.37
C SER A 557 -23.32 -9.13 0.34
N ASN A 558 -23.17 -9.39 1.64
CA ASN A 558 -24.15 -10.07 2.51
C ASN A 558 -25.05 -9.13 3.33
N GLY A 559 -24.82 -7.81 3.36
CA GLY A 559 -25.71 -6.86 4.02
C GLY A 559 -25.06 -5.56 4.51
N LEU A 560 -25.88 -4.73 5.17
CA LEU A 560 -25.46 -3.54 5.91
C LEU A 560 -24.89 -3.99 7.26
N ILE A 561 -23.65 -3.59 7.56
CA ILE A 561 -22.88 -4.13 8.68
C ILE A 561 -22.69 -3.08 9.76
N ASN A 562 -23.07 -3.39 10.99
CA ASN A 562 -22.58 -2.70 12.18
C ASN A 562 -21.32 -3.42 12.68
N VAL A 563 -20.15 -2.86 12.36
CA VAL A 563 -18.84 -3.47 12.66
C VAL A 563 -18.61 -3.63 14.16
N LYS A 564 -19.08 -2.66 14.97
CA LYS A 564 -18.87 -2.67 16.42
C LYS A 564 -19.58 -3.85 17.09
N ASP A 565 -20.79 -4.13 16.63
CA ASP A 565 -21.63 -5.21 17.16
C ASP A 565 -21.42 -6.53 16.41
N GLY A 566 -20.66 -6.51 15.30
CA GLY A 566 -20.42 -7.69 14.45
C GLY A 566 -21.71 -8.23 13.82
N ALA A 567 -22.66 -7.35 13.51
CA ALA A 567 -24.01 -7.73 13.12
C ALA A 567 -24.42 -7.14 11.77
N ILE A 568 -25.12 -7.95 10.98
CA ILE A 568 -25.86 -7.48 9.81
C ILE A 568 -27.16 -6.86 10.31
N ILE A 569 -27.41 -5.61 9.93
CA ILE A 569 -28.61 -4.85 10.29
C ILE A 569 -29.55 -4.73 9.08
N PRO A 570 -30.87 -4.64 9.30
CA PRO A 570 -31.82 -4.54 8.21
C PRO A 570 -31.71 -3.18 7.51
N THR A 571 -31.81 -3.16 6.18
CA THR A 571 -31.89 -1.92 5.40
C THR A 571 -33.20 -1.19 5.66
N ILE A 572 -34.34 -1.89 5.65
CA ILE A 572 -35.67 -1.33 5.95
C ILE A 572 -35.98 -1.53 7.43
N ILE A 573 -36.48 -0.47 8.08
CA ILE A 573 -36.88 -0.48 9.49
C ILE A 573 -38.32 0.04 9.66
N PRO A 574 -38.96 -0.22 10.82
CA PRO A 574 -40.26 0.38 11.13
C PRO A 574 -40.20 1.92 11.11
N LEU A 575 -41.23 2.57 10.56
CA LEU A 575 -41.31 4.05 10.50
C LEU A 575 -41.14 4.73 11.88
N SER A 576 -41.54 4.07 12.96
CA SER A 576 -41.36 4.56 14.33
C SER A 576 -39.89 4.75 14.74
N GLU A 577 -38.96 4.09 14.06
CA GLU A 577 -37.54 4.14 14.39
C GLU A 577 -36.77 5.23 13.60
N ALA A 578 -37.39 5.88 12.60
CA ALA A 578 -36.76 6.88 11.75
C ALA A 578 -36.39 8.20 12.47
N HIS A 579 -37.09 8.52 13.56
CA HIS A 579 -37.00 9.82 14.26
C HIS A 579 -36.23 9.76 15.59
N VAL A 580 -35.48 8.68 15.82
CA VAL A 580 -34.69 8.47 17.06
C VAL A 580 -33.23 8.77 16.84
#